data_AF-A0A942Z4H0-F1
#
_entry.id   AF-A0A942Z4H0-F1
#
_cell.length_a   1.000
_cell.length_b   1.000
_cell.length_c   1.000
_cell.angle_alpha   90.00
_cell.angle_beta   90.00
_cell.angle_gamma   90.00
#
_symmetry.space_group_name_H-M   'P 1'
#
loop_
_entity.id
_entity.type
_entity.pdbx_description
1 polymer ?
#
loop_
_entity_poly.entity_id
_entity_poly.type
_entity_poly.pdbx_seq_one_letter_code
_entity_poly.pdbx_strand_id
1 'polypeptide(L)'
;MLAKCRAKTDNRGMTLIEVLLSMVILSIVIVTFLTMFIQSAKTNKHSGDIIDATYMAQTHMENIYQISTNNSYDKGLEKLVDEGKFTKKTTTTFTKRDKGFYISIELVSPKDQDYVGKVLVKVFNHPADTKPAAQMESRILWKEEK
;
A
#
# COMPACT_ATOMS: atom_id res chain seq x y z
N MET A 1 51.66 62.61 -36.50
CA MET A 1 50.27 62.11 -36.52
C MET A 1 50.30 60.68 -36.01
N LEU A 2 49.84 60.42 -34.78
CA LEU A 2 49.99 59.11 -34.10
C LEU A 2 48.92 58.13 -34.56
N ALA A 3 49.34 56.97 -35.07
CA ALA A 3 48.47 55.87 -35.46
C ALA A 3 47.95 55.14 -34.21
N LYS A 4 46.63 55.13 -34.02
CA LYS A 4 45.95 54.48 -32.90
C LYS A 4 45.69 53.01 -33.26
N CYS A 5 46.50 52.09 -32.74
CA CYS A 5 46.22 50.64 -32.83
C CYS A 5 44.98 50.30 -31.99
N ARG A 6 43.93 49.80 -32.65
CA ARG A 6 42.68 49.35 -32.01
C ARG A 6 42.78 47.85 -31.75
N ALA A 7 42.84 47.43 -30.48
CA ALA A 7 42.82 46.02 -30.12
C ALA A 7 41.46 45.40 -30.50
N LYS A 8 41.48 44.30 -31.25
CA LYS A 8 40.29 43.54 -31.64
C LYS A 8 40.04 42.47 -30.57
N THR A 9 38.98 42.60 -29.80
CA THR A 9 38.54 41.59 -28.83
C THR A 9 38.03 40.36 -29.59
N ASP A 10 38.73 39.24 -29.47
CA ASP A 10 38.33 37.96 -30.07
C ASP A 10 37.39 37.21 -29.09
N ASN A 11 36.10 37.18 -29.40
CA ASN A 11 35.06 36.59 -28.54
C ASN A 11 34.92 35.06 -28.70
N ARG A 12 35.79 34.40 -29.49
CA ARG A 12 35.71 32.95 -29.75
C ARG A 12 35.73 32.11 -28.46
N GLY A 13 36.52 32.48 -27.46
CA GLY A 13 36.56 31.79 -26.16
C GLY A 13 35.28 31.94 -25.32
N MET A 14 34.53 33.04 -25.50
CA MET A 14 33.30 33.34 -24.77
C MET A 14 32.12 32.46 -25.23
N THR A 15 32.11 32.06 -26.50
CA THR A 15 31.06 31.17 -27.05
C THR A 15 31.20 29.71 -26.62
N LEU A 16 32.43 29.21 -26.43
CA LEU A 16 32.67 27.83 -26.00
C LEU A 16 32.26 27.62 -24.54
N ILE A 17 32.59 28.58 -23.65
CA ILE A 17 32.21 28.49 -22.24
C ILE A 17 30.69 28.58 -22.06
N GLU A 18 29.98 29.35 -22.89
CA GLU A 18 28.52 29.44 -22.85
C GLU A 18 27.84 28.13 -23.22
N VAL A 19 28.33 27.45 -24.27
CA VAL A 19 27.85 26.12 -24.66
C VAL A 19 28.12 25.09 -23.57
N LEU A 20 29.33 25.10 -22.99
CA LEU A 20 29.68 24.21 -21.88
C LEU A 20 28.77 24.45 -20.67
N LEU A 21 28.56 25.71 -20.29
CA LEU A 21 27.71 26.09 -19.18
C LEU A 21 26.24 25.69 -19.42
N SER A 22 25.77 25.82 -20.66
CA SER A 22 24.43 25.35 -21.06
C SER A 22 24.28 23.84 -20.94
N MET A 23 25.29 23.07 -21.37
CA MET A 23 25.30 21.60 -21.21
C MET A 23 25.35 21.19 -19.73
N VAL A 24 26.12 21.92 -18.91
CA VAL A 24 26.17 21.68 -17.46
C VAL A 24 24.80 21.93 -16.83
N ILE A 25 24.18 23.08 -17.10
CA ILE A 25 22.83 23.40 -16.59
C ILE A 25 21.82 22.36 -17.07
N LEU A 26 21.85 21.99 -18.36
CA LEU A 26 20.96 20.99 -18.93
C LEU A 26 21.12 19.63 -18.23
N SER A 27 22.36 19.20 -17.98
CA SER A 27 22.62 17.92 -17.31
C SER A 27 22.08 17.89 -15.87
N ILE A 28 22.19 18.99 -15.12
CA ILE A 28 21.61 19.13 -13.79
C ILE A 28 20.09 18.95 -13.86
N VAL A 29 19.44 19.60 -14.83
CA VAL A 29 17.99 19.52 -15.04
C VAL A 29 17.56 18.10 -15.44
N ILE A 30 18.31 17.42 -16.30
CA ILE A 30 17.97 16.04 -16.70
C ILE A 30 18.02 15.09 -15.50
N VAL A 31 19.05 15.20 -14.66
CA VAL A 31 19.20 14.32 -13.49
C VAL A 31 18.02 14.51 -12.52
N THR A 32 17.58 15.73 -12.28
CA THR A 32 16.42 15.96 -11.39
C THR A 32 15.16 15.33 -11.94
N PHE A 33 14.86 15.47 -13.24
CA PHE A 33 13.70 14.84 -13.86
C PHE A 33 13.77 13.30 -13.87
N LEU A 34 14.95 12.71 -14.10
CA LEU A 34 15.13 11.26 -14.02
C LEU A 34 14.77 10.72 -12.64
N THR A 35 15.24 11.38 -11.57
CA THR A 35 14.88 10.98 -10.21
C THR A 35 13.39 11.10 -9.93
N MET A 36 12.74 12.13 -10.48
CA MET A 36 11.29 12.32 -10.36
C MET A 36 10.51 11.20 -11.06
N PHE A 37 10.91 10.79 -12.27
CA PHE A 37 10.24 9.71 -12.98
C PHE A 37 10.38 8.36 -12.27
N ILE A 38 11.56 8.06 -11.73
CA ILE A 38 11.77 6.82 -10.95
C ILE A 38 10.88 6.82 -9.71
N GLN A 39 10.80 7.95 -9.00
CA GLN A 39 9.93 8.08 -7.84
C GLN A 39 8.46 7.96 -8.23
N SER A 40 8.02 8.60 -9.30
CA SER A 40 6.65 8.50 -9.82
C SER A 40 6.27 7.05 -10.15
N ALA A 41 7.14 6.31 -10.84
CA ALA A 41 6.90 4.90 -11.15
C ALA A 41 6.76 4.03 -9.89
N LYS A 42 7.62 4.25 -8.88
CA LYS A 42 7.54 3.55 -7.59
C LYS A 42 6.26 3.89 -6.85
N THR A 43 5.89 5.17 -6.77
CA THR A 43 4.65 5.62 -6.13
C THR A 43 3.43 5.03 -6.82
N ASN A 44 3.40 5.03 -8.16
CA ASN A 44 2.27 4.48 -8.92
C ASN A 44 2.09 2.98 -8.65
N LYS A 45 3.19 2.21 -8.64
CA LYS A 45 3.14 0.79 -8.27
C LYS A 45 2.64 0.60 -6.84
N HIS A 46 3.19 1.35 -5.89
CA HIS A 46 2.80 1.26 -4.49
C HIS A 46 1.33 1.62 -4.26
N SER A 47 0.82 2.64 -4.96
CA SER A 47 -0.60 3.00 -4.94
C SER A 47 -1.48 1.87 -5.48
N GLY A 48 -1.07 1.20 -6.55
CA GLY A 48 -1.74 -0.01 -7.05
C GLY A 48 -1.80 -1.12 -6.00
N ASP A 49 -0.66 -1.44 -5.39
CA ASP A 49 -0.57 -2.47 -4.34
C ASP A 49 -1.49 -2.15 -3.13
N ILE A 50 -1.60 -0.87 -2.73
CA ILE A 50 -2.50 -0.43 -1.65
C ILE A 50 -3.97 -0.60 -2.04
N ILE A 51 -4.34 -0.25 -3.28
CA ILE A 51 -5.72 -0.42 -3.78
C ILE A 51 -6.11 -1.90 -3.76
N ASP A 52 -5.24 -2.77 -4.28
CA ASP A 52 -5.47 -4.21 -4.29
C ASP A 52 -5.57 -4.78 -2.88
N ALA A 53 -4.68 -4.38 -1.97
CA ALA A 53 -4.72 -4.78 -0.57
C ALA A 53 -6.02 -4.31 0.12
N THR A 54 -6.49 -3.11 -0.20
CA THR A 54 -7.75 -2.55 0.32
C THR A 54 -8.94 -3.35 -0.18
N TYR A 55 -8.96 -3.70 -1.47
CA TYR A 55 -10.00 -4.56 -2.04
C TYR A 55 -10.01 -5.96 -1.39
N MET A 56 -8.84 -6.52 -1.08
CA MET A 56 -8.74 -7.76 -0.31
C MET A 56 -9.30 -7.62 1.10
N ALA A 57 -8.96 -6.54 1.81
CA ALA A 57 -9.49 -6.28 3.15
C ALA A 57 -11.02 -6.16 3.14
N GLN A 58 -11.56 -5.43 2.16
CA GLN A 58 -13.00 -5.26 1.98
C GLN A 58 -13.69 -6.59 1.67
N THR A 59 -13.17 -7.34 0.70
CA THR A 59 -13.73 -8.65 0.32
C THR A 59 -13.82 -9.58 1.52
N HIS A 60 -12.77 -9.66 2.34
CA HIS A 60 -12.78 -10.50 3.53
C HIS A 60 -13.69 -9.96 4.62
N MET A 61 -13.79 -8.65 4.81
CA MET A 61 -14.74 -8.05 5.75
C MET A 61 -16.19 -8.36 5.35
N GLU A 62 -16.53 -8.24 4.07
CA GLU A 62 -17.85 -8.58 3.52
C GLU A 62 -18.17 -10.06 3.70
N ASN A 63 -17.21 -10.95 3.46
CA ASN A 63 -17.38 -12.38 3.70
C ASN A 63 -17.67 -12.68 5.18
N ILE A 64 -16.94 -12.04 6.11
CA ILE A 64 -17.20 -12.21 7.56
C ILE A 64 -18.59 -11.69 7.93
N TYR A 65 -19.01 -10.56 7.37
CA TYR A 65 -20.35 -10.01 7.58
C TYR A 65 -21.45 -10.95 7.05
N GLN A 66 -21.25 -11.56 5.88
CA GLN A 66 -22.18 -12.57 5.35
C GLN A 66 -22.23 -13.82 6.24
N ILE A 67 -21.11 -14.22 6.83
CA ILE A 67 -21.07 -15.34 7.77
C ILE A 67 -21.82 -14.97 9.05
N SER A 68 -21.61 -13.78 9.61
CA SER A 68 -22.20 -13.36 10.89
C SER A 68 -23.72 -13.21 10.84
N THR A 69 -24.25 -12.77 9.69
CA THR A 69 -25.71 -12.62 9.49
C THR A 69 -26.42 -13.97 9.42
N ASN A 70 -25.72 -15.03 9.03
CA ASN A 70 -26.30 -16.35 8.83
C ASN A 70 -26.00 -17.34 9.98
N ASN A 71 -24.96 -17.09 10.78
CA ASN A 71 -24.42 -18.06 11.76
C ASN A 71 -24.15 -17.40 13.11
N SER A 72 -24.18 -18.21 14.18
CA SER A 72 -23.65 -17.81 15.49
C SER A 72 -22.14 -17.60 15.42
N TYR A 73 -21.58 -16.91 16.43
CA TYR A 73 -20.15 -16.62 16.49
C TYR A 73 -19.30 -17.89 16.32
N ASP A 74 -19.55 -18.93 17.13
CA ASP A 74 -18.76 -20.16 17.10
C ASP A 74 -18.86 -20.91 15.75
N LYS A 75 -20.06 -21.05 15.19
CA LYS A 75 -20.27 -21.64 13.85
C LYS A 75 -19.63 -20.78 12.75
N GLY A 76 -19.58 -19.47 12.94
CA GLY A 76 -18.90 -18.56 12.04
C GLY A 76 -17.39 -18.76 12.03
N LEU A 77 -16.80 -19.02 13.19
CA LEU A 77 -15.38 -19.36 13.31
C LEU A 77 -15.05 -20.67 12.58
N GLU A 78 -15.92 -21.68 12.69
CA GLU A 78 -15.78 -22.95 11.96
C GLU A 78 -15.83 -22.72 10.45
N LYS A 79 -16.81 -21.98 9.95
CA LYS A 79 -16.92 -21.63 8.51
C LYS A 79 -15.71 -20.88 7.98
N LEU A 80 -15.09 -20.01 8.76
CA LEU A 80 -13.87 -19.32 8.32
C LEU A 80 -12.70 -20.29 8.12
N VAL A 81 -12.59 -21.32 8.96
CA VAL A 81 -11.56 -22.35 8.81
C VAL A 81 -11.89 -23.26 7.62
N ASP A 82 -13.12 -23.77 7.55
CA ASP A 82 -13.50 -24.80 6.59
C ASP A 82 -13.73 -24.24 5.18
N GLU A 83 -14.60 -23.23 5.05
CA GLU A 83 -14.97 -22.64 3.76
C GLU A 83 -13.96 -21.55 3.35
N GLY A 84 -13.57 -20.71 4.31
CA GLY A 84 -12.63 -19.61 4.09
C GLY A 84 -11.18 -20.06 3.88
N LYS A 85 -10.85 -21.31 4.24
CA LYS A 85 -9.51 -21.90 4.21
C LYS A 85 -8.49 -21.10 5.02
N PHE A 86 -8.93 -20.55 6.15
CA PHE A 86 -8.04 -19.87 7.08
C PHE A 86 -7.36 -20.85 8.03
N THR A 87 -6.07 -20.64 8.28
CA THR A 87 -5.34 -21.33 9.34
C THR A 87 -5.55 -20.61 10.66
N LYS A 88 -6.11 -21.29 11.66
CA LYS A 88 -6.23 -20.78 13.02
C LYS A 88 -4.84 -20.71 13.67
N LYS A 89 -4.40 -19.50 14.07
CA LYS A 89 -3.15 -19.32 14.85
C LYS A 89 -3.40 -19.29 16.35
N THR A 90 -4.48 -18.64 16.76
CA THR A 90 -4.90 -18.51 18.17
C THR A 90 -6.41 -18.68 18.27
N THR A 91 -6.99 -18.49 19.45
CA THR A 91 -8.45 -18.50 19.62
C THR A 91 -9.17 -17.42 18.82
N THR A 92 -8.52 -16.28 18.60
CA THR A 92 -9.11 -15.09 17.97
C THR A 92 -8.48 -14.73 16.62
N THR A 93 -7.30 -15.27 16.30
CA THR A 93 -6.54 -14.90 15.10
C THR A 93 -6.49 -16.02 14.07
N PHE A 94 -6.84 -15.66 12.84
CA PHE A 94 -6.90 -16.52 11.66
C PHE A 94 -6.06 -15.93 10.55
N THR A 95 -5.28 -16.75 9.85
CA THR A 95 -4.40 -16.26 8.81
C THR A 95 -4.50 -17.08 7.53
N LYS A 96 -4.30 -16.42 6.39
CA LYS A 96 -4.35 -17.04 5.07
C LYS A 96 -3.44 -16.29 4.11
N ARG A 97 -2.93 -17.00 3.10
CA ARG A 97 -2.35 -16.36 1.91
C ARG A 97 -3.38 -16.38 0.78
N ASP A 98 -3.67 -15.23 0.19
CA ASP A 98 -4.60 -15.12 -0.92
C ASP A 98 -4.12 -14.06 -1.92
N LYS A 99 -4.20 -14.36 -3.22
CA LYS A 99 -3.77 -13.49 -4.34
C LYS A 99 -2.43 -12.76 -4.14
N GLY A 100 -1.45 -13.41 -3.50
CA GLY A 100 -0.13 -12.85 -3.24
C GLY A 100 -0.01 -12.03 -1.94
N PHE A 101 -1.12 -11.74 -1.27
CA PHE A 101 -1.15 -11.06 0.02
C PHE A 101 -1.22 -12.05 1.19
N TYR A 102 -0.79 -11.59 2.36
CA TYR A 102 -0.98 -12.28 3.63
C TYR A 102 -2.10 -11.59 4.42
N ILE A 103 -3.16 -12.32 4.70
CA ILE A 103 -4.34 -11.83 5.40
C ILE A 103 -4.34 -12.36 6.82
N SER A 104 -4.58 -11.48 7.78
CA SER A 104 -4.77 -11.79 9.19
C SER A 104 -6.11 -11.22 9.64
N ILE A 105 -6.99 -12.08 10.12
CA ILE A 105 -8.27 -11.72 10.71
C ILE A 105 -8.15 -11.91 12.22
N GLU A 106 -8.58 -10.91 12.97
CA GLU A 106 -8.72 -10.95 14.41
C GLU A 106 -10.19 -10.75 14.77
N LEU A 107 -10.78 -11.74 15.43
CA LEU A 107 -12.17 -11.77 15.88
C LEU A 107 -12.19 -11.75 17.40
N VAL A 108 -12.83 -10.72 17.97
CA VAL A 108 -13.08 -10.64 19.40
C VAL A 108 -14.53 -11.02 19.64
N SER A 109 -14.72 -12.03 20.50
CA SER A 109 -16.06 -12.53 20.86
C SER A 109 -16.96 -11.40 21.32
N PRO A 110 -18.23 -11.39 20.89
CA PRO A 110 -19.24 -10.57 21.54
C PRO A 110 -19.31 -10.90 23.03
N LYS A 111 -19.55 -9.88 23.87
CA LYS A 111 -19.93 -10.10 25.27
C LYS A 111 -21.36 -10.63 25.30
N ASP A 112 -21.66 -11.51 26.26
CA ASP A 112 -22.86 -12.38 26.33
C ASP A 112 -24.25 -11.73 26.10
N GLN A 113 -24.36 -10.39 26.08
CA GLN A 113 -25.65 -9.70 25.94
C GLN A 113 -25.82 -8.90 24.64
N ASP A 114 -24.73 -8.51 23.98
CA ASP A 114 -24.82 -7.57 22.84
C ASP A 114 -24.72 -8.25 21.48
N TYR A 115 -24.23 -9.49 21.41
CA TYR A 115 -23.93 -10.23 20.16
C TYR A 115 -23.09 -9.45 19.12
N VAL A 116 -22.52 -8.30 19.49
CA VAL A 116 -21.65 -7.48 18.66
C VAL A 116 -20.20 -7.85 18.91
N GLY A 117 -19.58 -8.50 17.93
CA GLY A 117 -18.15 -8.83 17.93
C GLY A 117 -17.33 -7.76 17.20
N LYS A 118 -16.07 -7.58 17.60
CA LYS A 118 -15.13 -6.74 16.86
C LYS A 118 -14.38 -7.60 15.84
N VAL A 119 -14.32 -7.12 14.61
CA VAL A 119 -13.62 -7.78 13.50
C VAL A 119 -12.55 -6.83 12.97
N LEU A 120 -11.32 -7.34 12.90
CA LEU A 120 -10.18 -6.61 12.38
C LEU A 120 -9.51 -7.44 11.28
N VAL A 121 -9.53 -6.92 10.06
CA VAL A 121 -8.89 -7.53 8.90
C VAL A 121 -7.63 -6.73 8.57
N LYS A 122 -6.48 -7.39 8.55
CA LYS A 122 -5.18 -6.83 8.18
C LYS A 122 -4.64 -7.55 6.97
N VAL A 123 -4.18 -6.79 5.98
CA VAL A 123 -3.59 -7.31 4.74
C VAL A 123 -2.16 -6.83 4.66
N PHE A 124 -1.22 -7.75 4.45
CA PHE A 124 0.22 -7.50 4.37
C PHE A 124 0.75 -7.95 3.01
N ASN A 125 1.75 -7.24 2.50
CA ASN A 125 2.45 -7.62 1.29
C ASN A 125 3.37 -8.83 1.55
N HIS A 126 3.98 -8.89 2.73
CA HIS A 126 4.83 -9.99 3.16
C HIS A 126 4.48 -10.44 4.59
N PRO A 127 4.57 -11.75 4.92
CA PRO A 127 4.24 -12.26 6.26
C PRO A 127 5.13 -11.74 7.39
N ALA A 128 6.31 -11.20 7.07
CA ALA A 128 7.23 -10.61 8.04
C ALA A 128 7.01 -9.11 8.26
N ASP A 129 6.09 -8.49 7.50
CA ASP A 129 5.83 -7.06 7.62
C ASP A 129 5.16 -6.73 8.94
N THR A 130 5.65 -5.70 9.63
CA THR A 130 5.06 -5.21 10.88
C THR A 130 3.91 -4.23 10.63
N LYS A 131 3.85 -3.64 9.43
CA LYS A 131 2.83 -2.68 9.03
C LYS A 131 1.95 -3.29 7.93
N PRO A 132 0.62 -3.31 8.12
CA PRO A 132 -0.27 -3.77 7.06
C PRO A 132 -0.28 -2.77 5.90
N ALA A 133 -0.41 -3.28 4.68
CA ALA A 133 -0.67 -2.49 3.48
C ALA A 133 -2.10 -1.92 3.49
N ALA A 134 -3.06 -2.68 4.05
CA ALA A 134 -4.42 -2.23 4.29
C ALA A 134 -5.00 -2.85 5.57
N GLN A 135 -5.89 -2.11 6.24
CA GLN A 135 -6.57 -2.57 7.45
C GLN A 135 -8.01 -2.07 7.45
N MET A 136 -8.95 -2.94 7.81
CA MET A 136 -10.34 -2.59 8.06
C MET A 136 -10.79 -3.10 9.42
N GLU A 137 -11.49 -2.24 10.16
CA GLU A 137 -12.07 -2.58 11.46
C GLU A 137 -13.58 -2.34 11.39
N SER A 138 -14.36 -3.28 11.90
CA SER A 138 -15.80 -3.14 12.04
C SER A 138 -16.31 -3.81 13.30
N ARG A 139 -17.50 -3.38 13.73
CA ARG A 139 -18.30 -4.04 14.76
C ARG A 139 -19.46 -4.73 14.06
N ILE A 140 -19.54 -6.04 14.22
CA ILE A 140 -20.49 -6.87 13.47
C ILE A 140 -21.39 -7.59 14.45
N LEU A 141 -22.70 -7.54 14.18
CA LEU A 141 -23.71 -8.30 14.90
C LEU A 141 -23.69 -9.76 14.41
N TRP A 142 -23.63 -10.69 15.35
CA TRP A 142 -23.71 -12.12 15.11
C TRP A 142 -25.12 -12.62 15.41
N LYS A 143 -25.54 -13.63 14.67
CA LYS A 143 -26.85 -14.26 14.90
C LYS A 143 -26.85 -14.98 16.25
N GLU A 144 -27.95 -14.89 16.98
CA GLU A 144 -28.15 -15.66 18.21
C GLU A 144 -28.16 -17.16 17.91
N GLU A 145 -27.57 -17.95 18.81
CA GLU A 145 -27.68 -19.40 18.75
C GLU A 145 -29.07 -19.80 19.26
N LYS A 146 -29.94 -20.27 18.34
CA LYS A 146 -31.24 -20.86 18.67
C LYS A 146 -31.11 -22.33 19.02
#